data_AF-A0AAE7MNP2-F1
#
_entry.id   AF-A0AAE7MNP2-F1
#
_cell.length_a   1.000
_cell.length_b   1.000
_cell.length_c   1.000
_cell.angle_alpha   90.00
_cell.angle_beta   90.00
_cell.angle_gamma   90.00
#
_symmetry.space_group_name_H-M   'P 1'
#
loop_
_entity.id
_entity.type
_entity.pdbx_description
1 polymer ?
#
loop_
_entity_poly.entity_id
_entity_poly.type
_entity_poly.pdbx_seq_one_letter_code
_entity_poly.pdbx_strand_id
1 'polypeptide(L)'
;MLEEFKKQYIEKCIHGDGFDKELNSLFEQVLIVVFKDDSEKMSAFIQSINDEVLPEELSEVELLKQENTKLQAAIKSMQDESEMVQNAFMEVTDYVFSK
;
A
#
# COMPACT_ATOMS: atom_id res chain seq x y z
N MET A 1 -2.27 20.20 -22.36
CA MET A 1 -2.03 21.01 -21.15
C MET A 1 -2.38 20.23 -19.90
N LEU A 2 -3.63 19.77 -19.73
CA LEU A 2 -4.02 18.85 -18.65
C LEU A 2 -3.18 17.56 -18.59
N GLU A 3 -3.07 16.84 -19.71
CA GLU A 3 -2.26 15.62 -19.79
C GLU A 3 -0.76 15.86 -19.51
N GLU A 4 -0.24 17.01 -19.97
CA GLU A 4 1.15 17.40 -19.72
C GLU A 4 1.36 17.70 -18.23
N PHE A 5 0.42 18.41 -17.60
CA PHE A 5 0.46 18.66 -16.17
C PHE A 5 0.39 17.36 -15.38
N LYS A 6 -0.54 16.46 -15.72
CA LYS A 6 -0.67 15.14 -15.08
C LYS A 6 0.64 14.37 -15.17
N LYS A 7 1.22 14.29 -16.37
CA LYS A 7 2.50 13.60 -16.58
C LYS A 7 3.62 14.18 -15.71
N GLN A 8 3.81 15.50 -15.73
CA GLN A 8 4.87 16.14 -14.94
C GLN A 8 4.62 16.06 -13.43
N TYR A 9 3.37 16.17 -12.98
CA TYR A 9 3.01 16.03 -11.58
C TYR A 9 3.31 14.61 -11.06
N ILE A 10 2.99 13.57 -11.84
CA ILE A 10 3.33 12.19 -11.49
C ILE A 10 4.86 12.01 -11.42
N GLU A 11 5.58 12.45 -12.46
CA GLU A 11 7.04 12.28 -12.53
C GLU A 11 7.77 13.05 -11.43
N LYS A 12 7.39 14.31 -11.19
CA LYS A 12 8.12 15.22 -10.28
C LYS A 12 7.59 15.18 -8.85
N CYS A 13 6.27 15.12 -8.62
CA CYS A 13 5.70 15.21 -7.27
C CYS A 13 5.43 13.86 -6.62
N ILE A 14 5.00 12.85 -7.38
CA ILE A 14 4.75 11.51 -6.83
C ILE A 14 6.05 10.69 -6.80
N HIS A 15 6.88 10.77 -7.85
CA HIS A 15 8.09 9.95 -7.98
C HIS A 15 9.41 10.72 -7.85
N GLY A 16 9.39 12.05 -7.81
CA GLY A 16 10.57 12.91 -7.89
C GLY A 16 10.76 13.84 -6.70
N ASP A 17 11.54 14.90 -6.91
CA ASP A 17 11.99 15.86 -5.88
C ASP A 17 10.94 16.91 -5.47
N GLY A 18 9.75 16.87 -6.08
CA GLY A 18 8.63 17.74 -5.74
C GLY A 18 8.30 18.79 -6.80
N PHE A 19 7.67 19.87 -6.35
CA PHE A 19 7.01 20.85 -7.21
C PHE A 19 7.99 21.96 -7.64
N ASP A 20 8.40 21.96 -8.91
CA ASP A 20 9.37 22.91 -9.44
C ASP A 20 8.72 24.12 -10.14
N LYS A 21 9.55 25.05 -10.62
CA LYS A 21 9.08 26.29 -11.27
C LYS A 21 8.32 26.04 -12.57
N GLU A 22 8.74 25.04 -13.34
CA GLU A 22 8.11 24.71 -14.61
C GLU A 22 6.71 24.14 -14.38
N LEU A 23 6.59 23.20 -13.43
CA LEU A 23 5.33 22.63 -13.01
C LEU A 23 4.41 23.69 -12.39
N ASN A 24 4.95 24.65 -11.64
CA ASN A 24 4.17 25.77 -11.11
C ASN A 24 3.59 26.67 -12.22
N SER A 25 4.39 27.02 -13.22
CA SER A 25 3.89 27.77 -14.37
C SER A 25 2.82 27.00 -15.15
N LEU A 26 2.94 25.67 -15.22
CA LEU A 26 1.94 24.83 -15.86
C LEU A 26 0.65 24.70 -15.02
N PHE A 27 0.78 24.62 -13.69
CA PHE A 27 -0.32 24.65 -12.74
C PHE A 27 -1.16 25.92 -12.91
N GLU A 28 -0.52 27.09 -12.87
CA GLU A 28 -1.19 28.39 -13.01
C GLU A 28 -1.92 28.50 -14.36
N GLN A 29 -1.29 28.04 -15.44
CA GLN A 29 -1.92 28.00 -16.76
C GLN A 29 -3.14 27.09 -16.80
N VAL A 30 -3.05 25.88 -16.23
CA VAL A 30 -4.20 24.96 -16.17
C VAL A 30 -5.32 25.55 -15.33
N LEU A 31 -5.02 26.11 -14.15
CA LEU A 31 -5.99 26.75 -13.29
C LEU A 31 -6.74 27.88 -14.01
N ILE A 32 -6.01 28.82 -14.62
CA ILE A 32 -6.60 30.00 -15.26
C ILE A 32 -7.30 29.65 -16.57
N VAL A 33 -6.65 28.89 -17.46
CA VAL A 33 -7.14 28.67 -18.84
C VAL A 33 -8.17 27.55 -18.90
N VAL A 34 -7.91 26.45 -18.20
CA VAL A 34 -8.75 25.24 -18.28
C VAL A 34 -9.87 25.28 -17.25
N PHE A 35 -9.52 25.58 -15.99
CA PHE A 35 -10.48 25.59 -14.90
C PHE A 35 -11.12 26.97 -14.64
N LYS A 36 -10.71 28.01 -15.37
CA LYS A 36 -11.24 29.38 -15.26
C LYS A 36 -11.10 29.95 -13.85
N ASP A 37 -9.92 29.74 -13.27
CA ASP A 37 -9.55 30.16 -11.91
C ASP A 37 -10.39 29.49 -10.80
N ASP A 38 -10.99 28.34 -11.11
CA ASP A 38 -11.74 27.52 -10.16
C ASP A 38 -10.80 26.54 -9.44
N SER A 39 -10.41 26.91 -8.22
CA SER A 39 -9.53 26.10 -7.36
C SER A 39 -10.12 24.75 -6.97
N GLU A 40 -11.44 24.64 -6.84
CA GLU A 40 -12.10 23.39 -6.46
C GLU A 40 -11.95 22.35 -7.57
N LYS A 41 -12.14 22.78 -8.83
CA LYS A 41 -11.91 21.89 -9.98
C LYS A 41 -10.46 21.46 -10.11
N MET A 42 -9.51 22.37 -9.86
CA MET A 42 -8.09 22.03 -9.89
C MET A 42 -7.73 21.04 -8.79
N SER A 43 -8.25 21.25 -7.57
CA SER A 43 -8.05 20.33 -6.45
C SER A 43 -8.63 18.94 -6.74
N ALA A 44 -9.86 18.88 -7.26
CA ALA A 44 -10.50 17.62 -7.63
C ALA A 44 -9.72 16.86 -8.71
N PHE A 45 -9.15 17.58 -9.68
CA PHE A 45 -8.30 16.98 -10.70
C PHE A 45 -7.01 16.41 -10.11
N ILE A 46 -6.30 17.15 -9.26
CA ILE A 46 -5.09 16.64 -8.58
C ILE A 46 -5.42 15.42 -7.73
N GLN A 47 -6.54 15.45 -6.98
CA GLN A 47 -6.97 14.30 -6.19
C GLN A 47 -7.22 13.08 -7.08
N SER A 48 -7.86 13.25 -8.24
CA SER A 48 -8.07 12.13 -9.17
C SER A 48 -6.76 11.52 -9.70
N ILE A 49 -5.68 12.32 -9.83
CA ILE A 49 -4.35 11.82 -10.19
C ILE A 49 -3.76 11.02 -9.03
N ASN A 50 -3.87 11.54 -7.80
CA ASN A 50 -3.40 10.85 -6.60
C ASN A 50 -4.11 9.50 -6.42
N ASP A 51 -5.44 9.47 -6.55
CA ASP A 51 -6.24 8.25 -6.41
C ASP A 51 -5.92 7.18 -7.48
N GLU A 52 -5.49 7.60 -8.68
CA GLU A 52 -5.12 6.69 -9.77
C GLU A 52 -3.73 6.07 -9.58
N VAL A 53 -2.79 6.82 -8.98
CA VAL A 53 -1.37 6.46 -8.96
C VAL A 53 -0.90 5.97 -7.60
N LEU A 54 -1.44 6.53 -6.51
CA LEU A 54 -1.10 6.08 -5.17
C LEU A 54 -1.98 4.88 -4.80
N PRO A 55 -1.38 3.78 -4.30
CA PRO A 55 -2.17 2.71 -3.70
C PRO A 55 -3.06 3.32 -2.63
N GLU A 56 -4.34 2.95 -2.63
CA GLU A 56 -5.27 3.28 -1.56
C GLU A 56 -4.60 2.88 -0.24
N GLU A 57 -4.24 3.87 0.59
CA GLU A 57 -3.65 3.58 1.89
C GLU A 57 -4.64 2.71 2.65
N LEU A 58 -4.28 1.46 2.91
CA LEU A 58 -5.11 0.57 3.71
C LEU A 58 -5.38 1.27 5.03
N SER A 59 -6.65 1.37 5.38
CA SER A 59 -7.05 1.93 6.66
C SER A 59 -6.34 1.18 7.79
N GLU A 60 -6.12 1.84 8.93
CA GLU A 60 -5.52 1.22 10.11
C GLU A 60 -6.20 -0.12 10.48
N VAL A 61 -7.53 -0.20 10.29
CA VAL A 61 -8.31 -1.42 10.50
C VAL A 61 -7.95 -2.55 9.52
N GLU A 62 -7.69 -2.22 8.26
CA GLU A 62 -7.29 -3.21 7.24
C GLU A 62 -5.87 -3.70 7.46
N LEU A 63 -4.96 -2.80 7.86
CA LEU A 63 -3.60 -3.18 8.29
C LEU A 63 -3.65 -4.14 9.48
N LEU A 64 -4.46 -3.82 10.50
CA LEU A 64 -4.64 -4.68 11.67
C LEU A 64 -5.26 -6.05 11.30
N LYS A 65 -6.22 -6.10 10.38
CA LYS A 65 -6.78 -7.37 9.88
C LYS A 65 -5.72 -8.21 9.15
N GLN A 66 -4.88 -7.56 8.34
CA GLN A 66 -3.81 -8.24 7.63
C GLN A 66 -2.76 -8.80 8.60
N GLU A 67 -2.36 -8.02 9.61
CA GLU A 67 -1.44 -8.47 10.65
C GLU A 67 -2.03 -9.61 11.48
N ASN A 68 -3.29 -9.51 11.89
CA ASN A 68 -3.98 -10.57 12.63
C ASN A 68 -4.03 -11.88 11.82
N THR A 69 -4.31 -11.79 10.52
CA THR A 69 -4.30 -12.96 9.62
C THR A 69 -2.91 -13.62 9.55
N LYS A 70 -1.84 -12.82 9.46
CA LYS A 70 -0.46 -13.33 9.49
C LYS A 70 -0.13 -14.01 10.83
N LEU A 71 -0.53 -13.41 11.94
CA LEU A 71 -0.32 -13.97 13.28
C LEU A 71 -1.09 -15.29 13.45
N GLN A 72 -2.34 -15.38 12.99
CA GLN A 72 -3.11 -16.63 13.03
C GLN A 72 -2.45 -17.73 12.20
N ALA A 73 -1.95 -17.41 11.00
CA ALA A 73 -1.23 -18.37 10.18
C ALA A 73 0.05 -18.86 10.86
N ALA A 74 0.81 -17.96 11.50
CA ALA A 74 2.02 -18.32 12.23
C ALA A 74 1.71 -19.22 13.44
N ILE A 75 0.69 -18.87 14.23
CA ILE A 75 0.24 -19.67 15.37
C ILE A 75 -0.15 -21.08 14.92
N LYS A 76 -0.90 -21.18 13.82
CA LYS A 76 -1.30 -22.49 13.27
C LYS A 76 -0.09 -23.33 12.85
N SER A 77 0.87 -22.74 12.14
CA SER A 77 2.11 -23.44 11.75
C SER A 77 2.86 -23.98 12.97
N MET A 78 2.96 -23.17 14.03
CA MET A 78 3.62 -23.60 15.27
C MET A 78 2.86 -24.73 15.99
N GLN A 79 1.53 -24.72 15.95
CA GLN A 79 0.71 -25.79 16.50
C GLN A 79 0.92 -27.10 15.73
N ASP A 80 0.86 -27.05 14.39
CA ASP A 80 1.09 -28.20 13.53
C ASP A 80 2.50 -28.80 13.76
N GLU A 81 3.53 -27.95 13.83
CA GLU A 81 4.90 -28.37 14.15
C GLU A 81 5.01 -29.02 15.54
N SER A 82 4.35 -28.42 16.55
CA SER A 82 4.35 -28.97 17.91
C SER A 82 3.67 -30.33 17.97
N GLU A 83 2.56 -30.53 17.26
CA GLU A 83 1.87 -31.83 17.16
C GLU A 83 2.77 -32.88 16.51
N MET A 84 3.47 -32.53 15.42
CA MET A 84 4.42 -33.44 14.77
C MET A 84 5.56 -33.85 15.72
N VAL A 85 6.12 -32.90 16.47
CA VAL A 85 7.18 -33.19 17.44
C VAL A 85 6.68 -34.08 18.58
N GLN A 86 5.48 -33.82 19.10
CA GLN A 86 4.88 -34.64 20.16
C GLN A 86 4.63 -36.07 19.68
N ASN A 87 4.10 -36.25 18.46
CA ASN A 87 3.88 -37.56 17.88
C ASN A 87 5.19 -38.33 17.70
N ALA A 88 6.22 -37.69 17.15
CA ALA A 88 7.55 -38.30 17.00
C ALA A 88 8.15 -38.71 18.37
N PHE A 89 7.96 -37.88 19.40
CA PHE A 89 8.41 -38.20 20.76
C PHE A 89 7.69 -39.42 21.35
N MET A 90 6.37 -39.50 21.17
CA MET A 90 5.58 -40.66 21.59
C MET A 90 6.01 -41.94 20.88
N GLU A 91 6.22 -41.90 19.57
CA GLU A 91 6.70 -43.06 18.79
C GLU A 91 8.07 -43.56 19.27
N VAL A 92 9.01 -42.64 19.53
CA VAL A 92 10.34 -42.99 20.06
C VAL A 92 10.22 -43.57 21.46
N THR A 93 9.37 -42.98 22.31
CA THR A 93 9.12 -43.44 23.68
C THR A 93 8.57 -44.87 23.67
N ASP A 94 7.53 -45.13 22.87
CA ASP A 94 6.93 -46.46 22.73
C ASP A 94 7.95 -47.50 22.22
N TYR A 95 8.82 -47.13 21.27
CA TYR A 95 9.88 -48.01 20.78
C TYR A 95 10.92 -48.36 21.87
N VAL A 96 11.29 -47.39 22.71
CA VAL A 96 12.26 -47.60 23.80
C VAL A 96 11.68 -48.48 24.91
N PHE A 97 10.41 -48.29 25.27
CA PHE A 97 9.76 -49.02 26.37
C PHE A 97 9.13 -50.36 25.96
N SER A 98 9.07 -50.69 24.67
CA SER A 98 8.58 -51.99 24.16
C SER A 98 9.70 -53.02 23.93
N LYS A 99 10.97 -52.67 24.19
CA LYS A 99 12.12 -53.59 24.22
C LYS A 99 12.49 -53.99 25.64
#